data_AF-A0A6V8KFV1-F1
#
_entry.id   AF-A0A6V8KFV1-F1
#
_cell.length_a   1.000
_cell.length_b   1.000
_cell.length_c   1.000
_cell.angle_alpha   90.00
_cell.angle_beta   90.00
_cell.angle_gamma   90.00
#
_symmetry.space_group_name_H-M   'P 1'
#
loop_
_entity.id
_entity.type
_entity.pdbx_description
1 polymer ?
#
loop_
_entity_poly.entity_id
_entity_poly.type
_entity_poly.pdbx_seq_one_letter_code
_entity_poly.pdbx_strand_id
1 'polypeptide(L)'
;MTPEDLTVGYTIHGNTTVVTVQGQLDSEACRLLADSLEAAQSVRGRGPIVVDLSGAGRLAPAAMVYVAQAARDAAHAGRDLTVRF
;
A
#
# COMPACT_ATOMS: atom_id res chain seq x y z
N MET A 1 -11.21 1.82 24.53
CA MET A 1 -10.17 1.16 23.71
C MET A 1 -10.34 1.72 22.31
N THR A 2 -9.60 2.76 21.94
CA THR A 2 -9.63 3.23 20.56
C THR A 2 -9.02 2.12 19.70
N PRO A 3 -9.68 1.62 18.65
CA PRO A 3 -8.96 0.92 17.60
C PRO A 3 -7.83 1.86 17.18
N GLU A 4 -6.61 1.36 17.01
CA GLU A 4 -5.59 2.15 16.31
C GLU A 4 -6.06 2.24 14.87
N ASP A 5 -6.76 3.33 14.55
CA ASP A 5 -7.35 3.56 13.23
C ASP A 5 -6.28 3.39 12.15
N LEU A 6 -6.56 2.51 11.18
CA LEU A 6 -5.68 2.31 10.05
C LEU A 6 -5.48 3.65 9.34
N THR A 7 -4.23 4.10 9.29
CA THR A 7 -3.84 5.28 8.51
C THR A 7 -3.05 4.84 7.30
N VAL A 8 -3.50 5.25 6.12
CA VAL A 8 -2.76 5.08 4.87
C VAL A 8 -2.44 6.46 4.31
N GLY A 9 -1.15 6.74 4.16
CA GLY A 9 -0.65 7.97 3.54
C GLY A 9 0.15 7.63 2.30
N TYR A 10 0.32 8.60 1.41
CA TYR A 10 1.30 8.49 0.33
C TYR A 10 2.16 9.75 0.24
N THR A 11 3.45 9.54 -0.01
CA THR A 11 4.41 10.60 -0.31
C THR A 11 5.05 10.32 -1.65
N ILE A 12 5.43 11.39 -2.36
CA ILE A 12 6.14 11.28 -3.64
C ILE A 12 7.56 11.79 -3.40
N HIS A 13 8.53 10.90 -3.57
CA HIS A 13 9.95 11.22 -3.47
C HIS A 13 10.58 11.12 -4.85
N GLY A 14 10.75 12.27 -5.53
CA GLY A 14 11.19 12.30 -6.92
C GLY A 14 10.16 11.62 -7.83
N ASN A 15 10.52 10.49 -8.42
CA ASN A 15 9.63 9.66 -9.26
C ASN A 15 9.03 8.45 -8.52
N THR A 16 9.39 8.24 -7.24
CA THR A 16 8.95 7.10 -6.44
C THR A 16 7.74 7.47 -5.61
N THR A 17 6.70 6.64 -5.67
CA THR A 17 5.52 6.77 -4.79
C THR A 17 5.69 5.84 -3.60
N VAL A 18 5.64 6.38 -2.38
CA VAL A 18 5.70 5.59 -1.15
C VAL A 18 4.34 5.62 -0.49
N VAL A 19 3.71 4.45 -0.34
CA VAL A 19 2.47 4.25 0.42
C VAL A 19 2.84 3.78 1.81
N THR A 20 2.58 4.60 2.82
CA THR A 20 2.87 4.29 4.22
C THR A 20 1.62 3.83 4.93
N VAL A 21 1.72 2.72 5.64
CA VAL A 21 0.61 2.08 6.34
C VAL A 21 0.94 2.00 7.82
N GLN A 22 0.03 2.50 8.66
CA GLN A 22 0.18 2.55 10.11
C GLN A 22 -1.09 2.04 10.79
N GLY A 23 -0.95 1.27 11.87
CA GLY A 23 -2.10 0.76 12.64
C GLY A 23 -2.51 -0.67 12.28
N GLN A 24 -3.76 -1.03 12.58
CA GLN A 24 -4.24 -2.41 12.47
C GLN A 24 -4.86 -2.67 11.09
N LEU A 25 -4.30 -3.63 10.35
CA LEU A 25 -4.77 -4.00 9.01
C LEU A 25 -5.55 -5.31 9.07
N ASP A 26 -6.76 -5.22 9.61
CA ASP A 26 -7.72 -6.33 9.66
C ASP A 26 -8.50 -6.47 8.34
N SER A 27 -9.42 -7.44 8.27
CA SER A 27 -10.18 -7.73 7.05
C SER A 27 -11.04 -6.56 6.57
N GLU A 28 -11.53 -5.71 7.46
CA GLU A 28 -12.34 -4.53 7.12
C GLU A 28 -11.46 -3.42 6.56
N ALA A 29 -10.30 -3.21 7.20
CA ALA A 29 -9.30 -2.22 6.83
C ALA A 29 -8.53 -2.58 5.54
N CYS A 30 -8.52 -3.85 5.13
CA CYS A 30 -7.91 -4.29 3.87
C CYS A 30 -8.51 -3.61 2.63
N ARG A 31 -9.79 -3.24 2.66
CA ARG A 31 -10.41 -2.52 1.54
C ARG A 31 -9.80 -1.13 1.36
N LEU A 32 -9.55 -0.41 2.46
CA LEU A 32 -8.90 0.89 2.44
C LEU A 32 -7.47 0.80 1.87
N LEU A 33 -6.74 -0.27 2.21
CA LEU A 33 -5.43 -0.55 1.62
C LEU A 33 -5.54 -0.73 0.09
N ALA A 34 -6.50 -1.52 -0.38
CA ALA A 34 -6.70 -1.76 -1.81
C ALA A 34 -6.99 -0.46 -2.57
N ASP A 35 -7.95 0.33 -2.08
CA ASP A 35 -8.33 1.62 -2.68
C ASP A 35 -7.13 2.59 -2.71
N SER A 36 -6.32 2.59 -1.65
CA SER A 36 -5.12 3.43 -1.56
C SER A 36 -4.01 3.00 -2.53
N LEU A 37 -3.83 1.70 -2.75
CA LEU A 37 -2.88 1.17 -3.73
C LEU A 37 -3.31 1.50 -5.16
N GLU A 38 -4.60 1.42 -5.47
CA GLU A 38 -5.16 1.86 -6.75
C GLU A 38 -4.94 3.37 -6.97
N ALA A 39 -5.19 4.19 -5.95
CA ALA A 39 -4.91 5.61 -6.01
C ALA A 39 -3.41 5.89 -6.26
N ALA A 40 -2.52 5.20 -5.55
CA ALA A 40 -1.06 5.34 -5.71
C ALA A 40 -0.58 4.95 -7.12
N GLN A 41 -1.23 4.00 -7.78
CA GLN A 41 -0.96 3.66 -9.18
C GLN A 41 -1.33 4.80 -10.14
N SER A 42 -2.37 5.57 -9.81
CA SER A 42 -2.85 6.71 -10.61
C SER A 42 -2.06 8.00 -10.36
N VAL A 43 -1.31 8.09 -9.26
CA VAL A 43 -0.48 9.25 -8.93
C VAL A 43 0.69 9.36 -9.92
N ARG A 44 0.80 10.54 -10.54
CA ARG A 44 1.73 10.90 -11.63
C ARG A 44 3.17 10.45 -11.38
N GLY A 45 3.51 9.25 -11.85
CA GLY A 45 4.88 8.76 -11.92
C GLY A 45 4.91 7.38 -12.57
N ARG A 46 5.78 7.19 -13.58
CA ARG A 46 6.15 5.85 -14.06
C ARG A 46 7.21 5.17 -13.19
N GLY A 47 7.62 5.82 -12.10
CA GLY A 47 8.62 5.26 -11.20
C GLY A 47 8.03 4.22 -10.25
N PRO A 48 8.91 3.61 -9.44
CA PRO A 48 8.55 2.50 -8.58
C PRO A 48 7.55 2.92 -7.50
N ILE A 49 6.80 1.94 -7.01
CA ILE A 49 5.91 2.05 -5.86
C ILE A 49 6.56 1.30 -4.69
N VAL A 50 6.63 1.94 -3.52
CA VAL A 50 7.02 1.29 -2.27
C VAL A 50 5.80 1.22 -1.38
N VAL A 51 5.44 0.02 -0.92
CA VAL A 51 4.40 -0.17 0.10
C VAL A 51 5.12 -0.45 1.41
N ASP A 52 5.08 0.53 2.31
CA ASP A 52 5.71 0.47 3.62
C ASP A 52 4.71 0.04 4.69
N LEU A 53 4.83 -1.21 5.11
CA LEU A 53 4.04 -1.87 6.14
C LEU A 53 4.74 -1.90 7.50
N SER A 54 5.88 -1.22 7.66
CA SER A 54 6.68 -1.29 8.89
C SER A 54 5.99 -0.72 10.14
N GLY A 55 4.94 0.10 9.97
CA GLY A 55 4.09 0.55 11.06
C GLY A 55 2.77 -0.21 11.20
N ALA A 56 2.57 -1.28 10.44
CA ALA A 56 1.38 -2.10 10.57
C ALA A 56 1.52 -3.02 11.79
N GLY A 57 0.65 -2.87 12.78
CA GLY A 57 0.68 -3.68 14.00
C GLY A 57 0.17 -5.11 13.79
N ARG A 58 -0.88 -5.27 12.96
CA ARG A 58 -1.44 -6.55 12.54
C ARG A 58 -1.66 -6.54 11.04
N LEU A 59 -1.29 -7.63 10.38
CA LEU A 59 -1.50 -7.85 8.95
C LEU A 59 -2.40 -9.05 8.75
N ALA A 60 -3.64 -8.81 8.34
CA ALA A 60 -4.53 -9.88 7.91
C ALA A 60 -3.98 -10.53 6.63
N PRO A 61 -4.13 -11.86 6.44
CA PRO A 61 -3.69 -12.54 5.21
C PRO A 61 -4.28 -11.93 3.92
N ALA A 62 -5.51 -11.40 4.00
CA ALA A 62 -6.17 -10.71 2.89
C ALA A 62 -5.37 -9.49 2.39
N ALA A 63 -4.64 -8.80 3.27
CA ALA A 63 -3.79 -7.67 2.92
C ALA A 63 -2.75 -8.04 1.86
N MET A 64 -2.12 -9.20 2.03
CA MET A 64 -1.09 -9.69 1.12
C MET A 64 -1.66 -10.03 -0.25
N VAL A 65 -2.94 -10.41 -0.34
CA VAL A 65 -3.63 -10.62 -1.62
C VAL A 65 -3.76 -9.29 -2.37
N TYR A 66 -4.14 -8.21 -1.69
CA TYR A 66 -4.25 -6.88 -2.29
C TYR A 66 -2.88 -6.31 -2.68
N VAL A 67 -1.85 -6.50 -1.86
CA VAL A 67 -0.48 -6.09 -2.19
C VAL A 67 0.05 -6.87 -3.38
N ALA A 68 -0.19 -8.19 -3.45
CA ALA A 68 0.20 -9.01 -4.59
C ALA A 68 -0.55 -8.61 -5.88
N GLN A 69 -1.83 -8.24 -5.76
CA GLN A 69 -2.60 -7.71 -6.89
C GLN A 69 -2.01 -6.38 -7.38
N ALA A 70 -1.76 -5.44 -6.48
CA ALA A 70 -1.13 -4.16 -6.82
C ALA A 70 0.26 -4.35 -7.45
N ALA A 71 1.03 -5.35 -7.01
CA ALA A 71 2.32 -5.67 -7.62
C ALA A 71 2.18 -6.16 -9.07
N ARG A 72 1.16 -6.99 -9.37
CA ARG A 72 0.85 -7.41 -10.74
C ARG A 72 0.42 -6.22 -11.60
N ASP A 73 -0.43 -5.36 -11.07
CA ASP A 73 -0.93 -4.20 -11.81
C ASP A 73 0.19 -3.19 -12.11
N ALA A 74 1.07 -2.95 -11.14
CA ALA A 74 2.29 -2.17 -11.34
C ALA A 74 3.17 -2.78 -12.44
N ALA A 75 3.40 -4.10 -12.40
CA ALA A 75 4.20 -4.80 -13.40
C ALA A 75 3.59 -4.69 -14.81
N HIS A 76 2.27 -4.85 -14.95
CA HIS A 76 1.58 -4.63 -16.22
C HIS A 76 1.71 -3.20 -16.75
N ALA A 77 1.81 -2.22 -15.85
CA ALA A 77 2.07 -0.82 -16.19
C ALA A 77 3.57 -0.52 -16.45
N GLY A 78 4.44 -1.53 -16.38
CA GLY A 78 5.90 -1.38 -16.55
C GLY A 78 6.57 -0.69 -15.35
N ARG A 79 6.04 -0.89 -14.15
CA ARG A 79 6.52 -0.32 -12.89
C ARG A 79 6.87 -1.43 -11.90
N ASP A 80 7.86 -1.18 -11.07
CA ASP A 80 8.18 -2.07 -9.94
C ASP A 80 7.37 -1.66 -8.71
N LEU A 81 6.85 -2.67 -7.98
CA LEU A 81 6.31 -2.48 -6.64
C LEU A 81 7.14 -3.30 -5.65
N THR A 82 7.63 -2.64 -4.60
CA THR A 82 8.37 -3.28 -3.51
C THR A 82 7.62 -3.13 -2.20
N VAL A 83 7.66 -4.16 -1.36
CA VAL A 83 7.04 -4.15 -0.04
C VAL A 83 8.14 -4.07 1.02
N ARG A 84 7.97 -3.18 2.00
CA ARG A 84 8.83 -3.04 3.17
C ARG A 84 8.05 -3.43 4.43
N PHE A 85 8.68 -4.18 5.31
CA PHE A 85 8.19 -4.56 6.63
C PHE A 85 9.08 -3.98 7.72
#